data_AF-A0A2S9IMQ2-F1
#
_entry.id   AF-A0A2S9IMQ2-F1
#
_cell.length_a   1.000
_cell.length_b   1.000
_cell.length_c   1.000
_cell.angle_alpha   90.00
_cell.angle_beta   90.00
_cell.angle_gamma   90.00
#
_symmetry.space_group_name_H-M   'P 1'
#
loop_
_entity.id
_entity.type
_entity.pdbx_description
1 polymer ?
#
loop_
_entity_poly.entity_id
_entity_poly.type
_entity_poly.pdbx_seq_one_letter_code
_entity_poly.pdbx_strand_id
1 'polypeptide(L)'
;NRSRGQNPLHLVSAWAARQRLVLGQQACAEKSNEITAIPELLERLELTGALVTIDAMGCQTKIAAAIRNKGADYLLALKGNWPALCAEVERFFADAGPDTCQHHQSTDNDHGRLEIRRHAVCHDVGWLTSDKRFPGEWRFKDLAMIAMVESETIRGAKTCLERRYYLSSATLTAQQFAHAVRAHWHVEIRLHWVMDVVFHDDLMRLRTQNGPANMATVRHISLNLIRSINDKASLKVRRKTLGWDDDYLETAITAAHK
;
A
#
# COMPACT_ATOMS: atom_id res chain seq x y z
N ASN A 1 13.86 12.42 -29.13
CA ASN A 1 15.02 11.56 -28.81
C ASN A 1 14.66 10.48 -27.80
N ARG A 2 14.25 9.31 -28.30
CA ARG A 2 14.15 8.02 -27.57
C ARG A 2 15.53 7.41 -27.25
N SER A 3 16.62 8.18 -27.42
CA SER A 3 18.01 7.68 -27.50
C SER A 3 18.82 7.77 -26.20
N ARG A 4 18.23 8.19 -25.08
CA ARG A 4 18.86 8.09 -23.74
C ARG A 4 17.96 7.22 -22.88
N GLY A 5 18.24 5.91 -22.83
CA GLY A 5 17.47 4.89 -22.14
C GLY A 5 17.47 5.01 -20.62
N GLN A 6 16.99 6.14 -20.08
CA GLN A 6 16.73 6.28 -18.65
C GLN A 6 15.31 5.81 -18.35
N ASN A 7 15.23 4.78 -17.52
CA ASN A 7 13.98 4.22 -17.02
C ASN A 7 13.14 5.31 -16.32
N PRO A 8 11.79 5.18 -16.30
CA PRO A 8 10.94 6.05 -15.49
C PRO A 8 11.43 6.07 -14.03
N LEU A 9 11.40 7.25 -13.40
CA LEU A 9 11.79 7.39 -12.01
C LEU A 9 10.77 6.65 -11.14
N HIS A 10 11.23 5.64 -10.39
CA HIS A 10 10.40 4.88 -9.46
C HIS A 10 10.28 5.68 -8.15
N LEU A 11 9.09 5.86 -7.61
CA LEU A 11 8.88 6.62 -6.37
C LEU A 11 8.20 5.72 -5.34
N VAL A 12 8.82 5.57 -4.18
CA VAL A 12 8.19 4.95 -3.01
C VAL A 12 7.54 6.06 -2.21
N SER A 13 6.22 5.99 -2.01
CA SER A 13 5.46 6.98 -1.25
C SER A 13 4.86 6.36 0.00
N ALA A 14 5.06 7.00 1.16
CA ALA A 14 4.39 6.65 2.40
C ALA A 14 3.04 7.38 2.46
N TRP A 15 1.97 6.64 2.71
CA TRP A 15 0.61 7.14 2.67
C TRP A 15 -0.12 6.92 3.99
N ALA A 16 -0.66 7.99 4.56
CA ALA A 16 -1.57 7.94 5.70
C ALA A 16 -2.98 7.62 5.20
N ALA A 17 -3.39 6.35 5.28
CA ALA A 17 -4.66 5.89 4.72
C ALA A 17 -5.89 6.62 5.31
N ARG A 18 -5.90 6.86 6.63
CA ARG A 18 -7.01 7.52 7.33
C ARG A 18 -7.09 9.01 7.02
N GLN A 19 -5.95 9.70 7.01
CA GLN A 19 -5.83 11.13 6.75
C GLN A 19 -5.86 11.46 5.26
N ARG A 20 -5.70 10.45 4.39
CA ARG A 20 -5.61 10.58 2.93
C ARG A 20 -4.49 11.53 2.48
N LEU A 21 -3.36 11.49 3.18
CA LEU A 21 -2.20 12.33 2.94
C LEU A 21 -1.00 11.49 2.45
N VAL A 22 -0.23 12.04 1.52
CA VAL A 22 1.15 11.59 1.31
C VAL A 22 1.98 12.14 2.47
N LEU A 23 2.62 11.25 3.25
CA LEU A 23 3.47 11.62 4.38
C LEU A 23 4.93 11.82 4.00
N GLY A 24 5.39 11.14 2.94
CA GLY A 24 6.76 11.26 2.48
C GLY A 24 6.97 10.43 1.21
N GLN A 25 8.07 10.69 0.52
CA GLN A 25 8.45 9.92 -0.65
C GLN A 25 9.96 9.83 -0.76
N GLN A 26 10.44 8.76 -1.38
CA GLN A 26 11.84 8.54 -1.68
C GLN A 26 11.97 8.10 -3.15
N ALA A 27 12.77 8.86 -3.91
CA ALA A 27 13.07 8.56 -5.30
C ALA A 27 13.99 7.33 -5.39
N CYS A 28 13.64 6.40 -6.28
CA CYS A 28 14.37 5.19 -6.57
C CYS A 28 14.76 5.18 -8.05
N ALA A 29 16.03 4.91 -8.35
CA ALA A 29 16.49 4.87 -9.73
C ALA A 29 15.96 3.64 -10.51
N GLU A 30 15.56 2.56 -9.81
CA GLU A 30 15.06 1.29 -10.35
C GLU A 30 14.17 0.55 -9.32
N LYS A 31 13.37 -0.43 -9.74
CA LYS A 31 12.53 -1.28 -8.84
C LYS A 31 13.33 -1.96 -7.72
N SER A 32 14.58 -2.37 -8.00
CA SER A 32 15.51 -2.95 -7.03
C SER A 32 15.91 -1.97 -5.91
N ASN A 33 15.85 -0.66 -6.18
CA ASN A 33 16.19 0.39 -5.22
C ASN A 33 15.03 0.75 -4.27
N GLU A 34 13.82 0.21 -4.49
CA GLU A 34 12.69 0.39 -3.56
C GLU A 34 12.97 -0.31 -2.22
N ILE A 35 13.71 -1.43 -2.26
CA ILE A 35 14.11 -2.20 -1.08
C ILE A 35 14.98 -1.38 -0.11
N THR A 36 15.85 -0.53 -0.66
CA THR A 36 16.74 0.35 0.13
C THR A 36 16.05 1.66 0.50
N ALA A 37 15.14 2.16 -0.34
CA ALA A 37 14.41 3.39 -0.08
C ALA A 37 13.32 3.26 1.00
N ILE A 38 12.69 2.09 1.14
CA ILE A 38 11.67 1.86 2.17
C ILE A 38 12.23 2.08 3.58
N PRO A 39 13.37 1.47 3.99
CA PRO A 39 14.00 1.76 5.28
C PRO A 39 14.28 3.24 5.53
N GLU A 40 14.86 3.95 4.56
CA GLU A 40 15.16 5.39 4.68
C GLU A 40 13.89 6.23 4.89
N LEU A 41 12.80 5.84 4.23
CA LEU A 41 11.51 6.50 4.38
C LEU A 41 10.90 6.22 5.75
N LEU A 42 10.95 4.96 6.23
CA LEU A 42 10.47 4.59 7.55
C LEU A 42 11.23 5.32 8.66
N GLU A 43 12.54 5.53 8.51
CA GLU A 43 13.39 6.28 9.45
C GLU A 43 12.87 7.70 9.70
N ARG A 44 12.39 8.37 8.65
CA ARG A 44 11.92 9.76 8.70
C ARG A 44 10.49 9.92 9.22
N LEU A 45 9.77 8.81 9.42
CA LEU A 45 8.38 8.82 9.87
C LEU A 45 8.27 8.44 11.34
N GLU A 46 7.38 9.14 12.05
CA GLU A 46 6.88 8.72 13.35
C GLU A 46 5.78 7.67 13.13
N LEU A 47 6.04 6.43 13.55
CA LEU A 47 5.22 5.28 13.21
C LEU A 47 4.66 4.57 14.45
N THR A 48 4.98 5.03 15.66
CA THR A 48 4.58 4.35 16.89
C THR A 48 3.08 4.08 16.92
N GLY A 49 2.69 2.81 17.09
CA GLY A 49 1.30 2.36 17.12
C GLY A 49 0.58 2.33 15.77
N ALA A 50 1.27 2.62 14.66
CA ALA A 50 0.70 2.54 13.32
C ALA A 50 0.76 1.12 12.74
N LEU A 51 -0.21 0.78 11.88
CA LEU A 51 -0.13 -0.39 11.00
C LEU A 51 0.42 0.03 9.64
N VAL A 52 1.63 -0.41 9.33
CA VAL A 52 2.32 -0.15 8.06
C VAL A 52 2.00 -1.27 7.08
N THR A 53 1.33 -0.94 5.98
CA THR A 53 1.02 -1.89 4.90
C THR A 53 2.02 -1.74 3.76
N ILE A 54 2.61 -2.84 3.28
CA ILE A 54 3.57 -2.80 2.16
C ILE A 54 3.26 -3.97 1.21
N ASP A 55 3.50 -3.72 -0.07
CA ASP A 55 3.30 -4.69 -1.13
C ASP A 55 4.30 -5.87 -1.06
N ALA A 56 4.20 -6.76 -2.04
CA ALA A 56 5.01 -7.98 -2.06
C ALA A 56 6.50 -7.68 -2.19
N MET A 57 6.89 -6.60 -2.88
CA MET A 57 8.30 -6.25 -3.09
C MET A 57 8.96 -5.84 -1.77
N GLY A 58 8.26 -5.09 -0.94
CA GLY A 58 8.75 -4.67 0.38
C GLY A 58 8.58 -5.71 1.49
N CYS A 59 8.08 -6.91 1.18
CA CYS A 59 7.99 -8.00 2.13
C CYS A 59 9.38 -8.57 2.43
N GLN A 60 10.10 -7.94 3.36
CA GLN A 60 11.44 -8.34 3.78
C GLN A 60 11.58 -8.34 5.29
N THR A 61 12.37 -9.26 5.81
CA THR A 61 12.62 -9.38 7.25
C THR A 61 13.30 -8.16 7.85
N LYS A 62 14.22 -7.51 7.11
CA LYS A 62 14.85 -6.26 7.53
C LYS A 62 13.84 -5.11 7.63
N ILE A 63 12.93 -4.99 6.67
CA ILE A 63 11.87 -3.97 6.66
C ILE A 63 10.90 -4.23 7.83
N ALA A 64 10.46 -5.48 8.01
CA ALA A 64 9.63 -5.88 9.14
C ALA A 64 10.30 -5.53 10.48
N ALA A 65 11.58 -5.84 10.64
CA ALA A 65 12.34 -5.50 11.84
C ALA A 65 12.43 -3.98 12.05
N ALA A 66 12.67 -3.19 11.00
CA ALA A 66 12.71 -1.73 11.08
C ALA A 66 11.37 -1.13 11.55
N ILE A 67 10.24 -1.64 11.04
CA ILE A 67 8.90 -1.23 11.46
C ILE A 67 8.69 -1.56 12.94
N ARG A 68 8.99 -2.79 13.37
CA ARG A 68 8.87 -3.23 14.76
C ARG A 68 9.76 -2.43 15.72
N ASN A 69 10.98 -2.12 15.30
CA ASN A 69 11.92 -1.32 16.11
C ASN A 69 11.42 0.11 16.35
N LYS A 70 10.50 0.62 15.53
CA LYS A 70 9.81 1.90 15.71
C LYS A 70 8.48 1.79 16.48
N GLY A 71 8.18 0.63 17.08
CA GLY A 71 6.93 0.42 17.83
C GLY A 71 5.68 0.38 16.95
N ALA A 72 5.85 0.12 15.64
CA ALA A 72 4.77 0.01 14.67
C ALA A 72 4.52 -1.46 14.31
N ASP A 73 3.34 -1.77 13.81
CA ASP A 73 2.99 -3.08 13.25
C ASP A 73 3.13 -3.10 11.73
N TYR A 74 3.43 -4.27 11.16
CA TYR A 74 3.41 -4.44 9.70
C TYR A 74 2.26 -5.32 9.24
N LEU A 75 1.83 -5.12 8.00
CA LEU A 75 1.04 -6.04 7.19
C LEU A 75 1.67 -6.10 5.79
N LEU A 76 2.36 -7.18 5.49
CA LEU A 76 3.17 -7.32 4.28
C LEU A 76 2.54 -8.36 3.35
N ALA A 77 2.38 -8.02 2.07
CA ALA A 77 1.91 -9.01 1.09
C ALA A 77 3.01 -10.06 0.84
N LEU A 78 2.63 -11.33 0.83
CA LEU A 78 3.52 -12.46 0.60
C LEU A 78 3.34 -12.96 -0.84
N LYS A 79 4.45 -13.07 -1.59
CA LYS A 79 4.45 -13.58 -2.97
C LYS A 79 5.78 -14.27 -3.31
N GLY A 80 6.14 -14.27 -4.59
CA GLY A 80 7.24 -15.04 -5.16
C GLY A 80 8.65 -14.65 -4.71
N ASN A 81 8.83 -13.59 -3.92
CA ASN A 81 10.10 -13.30 -3.26
C ASN A 81 10.38 -14.25 -2.08
N TRP A 82 9.37 -14.98 -1.60
CA TRP A 82 9.48 -15.99 -0.56
C TRP A 82 8.81 -17.30 -0.99
N PRO A 83 9.33 -18.00 -2.00
CA PRO A 83 8.61 -19.11 -2.65
C PRO A 83 8.28 -20.25 -1.68
N ALA A 84 9.21 -20.63 -0.81
CA ALA A 84 8.99 -21.70 0.17
C ALA A 84 7.91 -21.32 1.22
N LEU A 85 8.00 -20.10 1.77
CA LEU A 85 7.03 -19.60 2.75
C LEU A 85 5.65 -19.39 2.11
N CYS A 86 5.61 -18.88 0.88
CA CYS A 86 4.38 -18.73 0.11
C CYS A 86 3.70 -20.09 -0.09
N ALA A 87 4.45 -21.11 -0.50
CA ALA A 87 3.93 -22.47 -0.66
C ALA A 87 3.45 -23.10 0.67
N GLU A 88 4.14 -22.84 1.78
CA GLU A 88 3.70 -23.27 3.11
C GLU A 88 2.37 -22.62 3.51
N VAL A 89 2.25 -21.30 3.35
CA VAL A 89 1.02 -20.55 3.67
C VAL A 89 -0.13 -20.92 2.72
N GLU A 90 0.16 -21.13 1.44
CA GLU A 90 -0.80 -21.63 0.44
C GLU A 90 -1.38 -22.98 0.84
N ARG A 91 -0.52 -23.94 1.20
CA ARG A 91 -0.97 -25.27 1.67
C ARG A 91 -1.80 -25.15 2.94
N PHE A 92 -1.35 -24.34 3.90
CA PHE A 92 -2.12 -24.09 5.12
C PHE A 92 -3.55 -23.62 4.82
N PHE A 93 -3.73 -22.62 3.97
CA PHE A 93 -5.07 -22.12 3.63
C PHE A 93 -5.88 -23.06 2.72
N ALA A 94 -5.23 -23.96 2.01
CA ALA A 94 -5.92 -25.01 1.24
C ALA A 94 -6.49 -26.10 2.17
N ASP A 95 -5.78 -26.42 3.25
CA ASP A 95 -6.13 -27.50 4.19
C ASP A 95 -6.88 -26.99 5.43
N ALA A 96 -6.93 -25.68 5.66
CA ALA A 96 -7.57 -25.07 6.82
C ALA A 96 -9.08 -25.40 6.87
N GLY A 97 -9.50 -25.96 8.00
CA GLY A 97 -10.92 -26.17 8.29
C GLY A 97 -11.66 -24.85 8.60
N PRO A 98 -13.00 -24.88 8.65
CA PRO A 98 -13.83 -23.68 8.86
C PRO A 98 -13.58 -22.99 10.22
N ASP A 99 -13.13 -23.73 11.23
CA ASP A 99 -12.84 -23.20 12.57
C ASP A 99 -11.36 -22.83 12.78
N THR A 100 -10.49 -23.15 11.81
CA THR A 100 -9.05 -22.87 11.89
C THR A 100 -8.75 -21.39 11.69
N CYS A 101 -9.61 -20.68 10.95
CA CYS A 101 -9.44 -19.28 10.61
C CYS A 101 -10.65 -18.44 11.01
N GLN A 102 -10.43 -17.17 11.32
CA GLN A 102 -11.51 -16.18 11.31
C GLN A 102 -11.82 -15.78 9.87
N HIS A 103 -13.10 -15.63 9.55
CA HIS A 103 -13.56 -15.33 8.20
C HIS A 103 -14.35 -14.02 8.12
N HIS A 104 -14.20 -13.31 7.00
CA HIS A 104 -15.02 -12.15 6.67
C HIS A 104 -15.25 -12.06 5.16
N GLN A 105 -16.49 -11.81 4.74
CA GLN A 105 -16.84 -11.66 3.34
C GLN A 105 -17.42 -10.28 3.06
N SER A 106 -17.05 -9.70 1.92
CA SER A 106 -17.67 -8.51 1.36
C SER A 106 -18.04 -8.76 -0.10
N THR A 107 -19.19 -8.25 -0.53
CA THR A 107 -19.64 -8.31 -1.91
C THR A 107 -19.84 -6.89 -2.44
N ASP A 108 -19.30 -6.62 -3.61
CA ASP A 108 -19.44 -5.35 -4.32
C ASP A 108 -20.06 -5.62 -5.70
N ASN A 109 -20.99 -4.77 -6.11
CA ASN A 109 -21.63 -4.86 -7.42
C ASN A 109 -21.57 -3.48 -8.07
N ASP A 110 -20.72 -3.36 -9.08
CA ASP A 110 -20.48 -2.09 -9.76
C ASP A 110 -20.38 -2.28 -11.27
N HIS A 111 -21.11 -1.46 -12.04
CA HIS A 111 -21.11 -1.47 -13.52
C HIS A 111 -21.19 -2.87 -14.18
N GLY A 112 -21.98 -3.79 -13.63
CA GLY A 112 -22.14 -5.17 -14.14
C GLY A 112 -20.99 -6.12 -13.80
N ARG A 113 -20.10 -5.71 -12.88
CA ARG A 113 -19.07 -6.54 -12.26
C ARG A 113 -19.50 -6.88 -10.83
N LEU A 114 -19.73 -8.17 -10.58
CA LEU A 114 -19.90 -8.68 -9.23
C LEU A 114 -18.54 -9.12 -8.70
N GLU A 115 -18.13 -8.59 -7.56
CA GLU A 115 -16.86 -8.92 -6.93
C GLU A 115 -17.08 -9.35 -5.49
N ILE A 116 -16.80 -10.62 -5.23
CA ILE A 116 -16.88 -11.23 -3.90
C ILE A 116 -15.47 -11.35 -3.36
N ARG A 117 -15.22 -10.82 -2.17
CA ARG A 117 -13.94 -10.94 -1.47
C ARG A 117 -14.12 -11.69 -0.17
N ARG A 118 -13.40 -12.79 -0.03
CA ARG A 118 -13.35 -13.62 1.18
C ARG A 118 -12.00 -13.42 1.84
N HIS A 119 -12.02 -13.14 3.13
CA HIS A 119 -10.84 -12.90 3.94
C HIS A 119 -10.77 -14.00 4.98
N ALA A 120 -9.59 -14.59 5.13
CA ALA A 120 -9.30 -15.57 6.16
C ALA A 120 -8.07 -15.12 6.96
N VAL A 121 -8.15 -15.21 8.29
CA VAL A 121 -7.06 -14.86 9.20
C VAL A 121 -6.79 -16.03 10.14
N CYS A 122 -5.53 -16.42 10.25
CA CYS A 122 -5.06 -17.39 11.24
C CYS A 122 -4.06 -16.72 12.17
N HIS A 123 -4.30 -16.85 13.49
CA HIS A 123 -3.40 -16.37 14.54
C HIS A 123 -2.42 -17.44 15.03
N ASP A 124 -2.70 -18.73 14.76
CA ASP A 124 -1.76 -19.80 15.06
C ASP A 124 -0.68 -19.88 13.97
N VAL A 125 0.44 -19.22 14.27
CA VAL A 125 1.64 -19.19 13.46
C VAL A 125 2.81 -19.91 14.15
N GLY A 126 2.54 -20.67 15.22
CA GLY A 126 3.56 -21.41 15.96
C GLY A 126 4.31 -22.42 15.10
N TRP A 127 3.59 -23.04 14.17
CA TRP A 127 4.14 -24.00 13.22
C TRP A 127 5.13 -23.36 12.22
N LEU A 128 4.94 -22.09 11.85
CA LEU A 128 5.89 -21.32 11.03
C LEU A 128 7.15 -20.92 11.80
N THR A 129 7.10 -20.96 13.14
CA THR A 129 8.14 -20.44 14.03
C THR A 129 8.87 -21.52 14.83
N SER A 130 8.60 -22.81 14.60
CA SER A 130 9.16 -23.92 15.39
C SER A 130 10.70 -23.96 15.49
N ASP A 131 11.20 -24.43 16.65
CA ASP A 131 12.61 -24.40 17.09
C ASP A 131 13.56 -25.38 16.37
N LYS A 132 13.07 -26.20 15.44
CA LYS A 132 13.90 -27.19 14.72
C LYS A 132 14.53 -26.60 13.45
N ARG A 133 15.34 -25.54 13.57
CA ARG A 133 15.91 -24.87 12.38
C ARG A 133 17.36 -24.44 12.55
N PHE A 134 18.05 -24.28 11.42
CA PHE A 134 19.47 -23.91 11.36
C PHE A 134 19.71 -22.49 11.94
N PRO A 135 20.79 -22.26 12.69
CA PRO A 135 21.17 -20.94 13.15
C PRO A 135 21.35 -19.97 11.98
N GLY A 136 20.56 -18.88 11.93
CA GLY A 136 20.66 -17.83 10.92
C GLY A 136 19.47 -17.68 9.95
N GLU A 137 18.42 -18.49 10.07
CA GLU A 137 17.22 -18.36 9.22
C GLU A 137 16.42 -17.08 9.48
N TRP A 138 15.82 -16.56 8.40
CA TRP A 138 15.11 -15.29 8.36
C TRP A 138 13.76 -15.37 9.10
N ARG A 139 13.60 -14.58 10.18
CA ARG A 139 12.31 -14.40 10.85
C ARG A 139 11.73 -13.02 10.55
N PHE A 140 10.43 -13.00 10.26
CA PHE A 140 9.65 -11.78 10.40
C PHE A 140 9.44 -11.53 11.90
N LYS A 141 10.08 -10.47 12.42
CA LYS A 141 10.07 -10.13 13.85
C LYS A 141 8.64 -9.94 14.33
N ASP A 142 8.27 -10.59 15.44
CA ASP A 142 6.95 -10.50 16.07
C ASP A 142 5.78 -10.92 15.16
N LEU A 143 5.98 -11.87 14.23
CA LEU A 143 4.89 -12.41 13.41
C LEU A 143 3.76 -12.97 14.31
N ALA A 144 2.56 -12.43 14.15
CA ALA A 144 1.41 -12.77 15.00
C ALA A 144 0.23 -13.37 14.22
N MET A 145 0.21 -13.21 12.90
CA MET A 145 -0.81 -13.84 12.05
C MET A 145 -0.37 -13.98 10.59
N ILE A 146 -1.01 -14.94 9.93
CA ILE A 146 -1.05 -15.05 8.46
C ILE A 146 -2.48 -14.82 7.98
N ALA A 147 -2.62 -14.29 6.77
CA ALA A 147 -3.93 -14.02 6.20
C ALA A 147 -3.99 -14.27 4.71
N MET A 148 -5.21 -14.47 4.21
CA MET A 148 -5.51 -14.69 2.81
C MET A 148 -6.70 -13.82 2.40
N VAL A 149 -6.60 -13.25 1.19
CA VAL A 149 -7.73 -12.66 0.47
C VAL A 149 -7.94 -13.45 -0.80
N GLU A 150 -9.15 -13.98 -0.96
CA GLU A 150 -9.64 -14.56 -2.20
C GLU A 150 -10.62 -13.57 -2.83
N SER A 151 -10.34 -13.17 -4.08
CA SER A 151 -11.19 -12.29 -4.86
C SER A 151 -11.78 -13.08 -6.02
N GLU A 152 -13.10 -13.16 -6.05
CA GLU A 152 -13.88 -13.75 -7.12
C GLU A 152 -14.57 -12.63 -7.89
N THR A 153 -14.19 -12.45 -9.16
CA THR A 153 -14.77 -11.42 -10.04
C THR A 153 -15.57 -12.09 -11.14
N ILE A 154 -16.84 -11.74 -11.23
CA ILE A 154 -17.77 -12.24 -12.23
C ILE A 154 -18.13 -11.08 -13.17
N ARG A 155 -17.90 -11.29 -14.48
CA ARG A 155 -18.26 -10.34 -15.54
C ARG A 155 -18.88 -11.11 -16.71
N GLY A 156 -20.20 -11.06 -16.82
CA GLY A 156 -20.94 -11.90 -17.76
C GLY A 156 -20.68 -13.38 -17.47
N ALA A 157 -20.25 -14.14 -18.49
CA ALA A 157 -19.93 -15.57 -18.36
C ALA A 157 -18.51 -15.87 -17.85
N LYS A 158 -17.69 -14.86 -17.53
CA LYS A 158 -16.31 -15.05 -17.07
C LYS A 158 -16.23 -14.87 -15.56
N THR A 159 -15.72 -15.89 -14.88
CA THR A 159 -15.33 -15.85 -13.47
C THR A 159 -13.80 -15.90 -13.36
N CYS A 160 -13.22 -14.97 -12.61
CA CYS A 160 -11.80 -14.95 -12.30
C CYS A 160 -11.62 -15.06 -10.79
N LEU A 161 -10.74 -15.95 -10.34
CA LEU A 161 -10.41 -16.15 -8.94
C LEU A 161 -8.93 -15.84 -8.72
N GLU A 162 -8.64 -14.95 -7.78
CA GLU A 162 -7.28 -14.56 -7.41
C GLU A 162 -7.11 -14.68 -5.90
N ARG A 163 -5.99 -15.27 -5.45
CA ARG A 163 -5.63 -15.38 -4.04
C ARG A 163 -4.36 -14.57 -3.75
N ARG A 164 -4.35 -13.90 -2.60
CA ARG A 164 -3.21 -13.11 -2.11
C ARG A 164 -3.00 -13.41 -0.63
N TYR A 165 -1.75 -13.58 -0.23
CA TYR A 165 -1.37 -13.93 1.13
C TYR A 165 -0.66 -12.78 1.83
N TYR A 166 -0.74 -12.71 3.15
CA TYR A 166 -0.18 -11.64 3.95
C TYR A 166 0.40 -12.17 5.26
N LEU A 167 1.42 -11.46 5.75
CA LEU A 167 2.05 -11.65 7.05
C LEU A 167 1.82 -10.40 7.90
N SER A 168 1.48 -10.54 9.18
CA SER A 168 1.32 -9.38 10.07
C SER A 168 1.87 -9.61 11.47
N SER A 169 2.43 -8.56 12.06
CA SER A 169 2.76 -8.52 13.49
C SER A 169 1.60 -8.08 14.37
N ALA A 170 0.58 -7.44 13.80
CA ALA A 170 -0.64 -7.08 14.51
C ALA A 170 -1.59 -8.28 14.54
N THR A 171 -2.24 -8.52 15.67
CA THR A 171 -3.34 -9.48 15.79
C THR A 171 -4.64 -8.81 15.31
N LEU A 172 -4.92 -8.90 14.01
CA LEU A 172 -6.11 -8.29 13.39
C LEU A 172 -7.26 -9.30 13.27
N THR A 173 -8.49 -8.88 13.50
CA THR A 173 -9.66 -9.69 13.10
C THR A 173 -9.78 -9.75 11.57
N ALA A 174 -10.52 -10.74 11.05
CA ALA A 174 -10.77 -10.84 9.60
C ALA A 174 -11.38 -9.57 8.99
N GLN A 175 -12.22 -8.85 9.75
CA GLN A 175 -12.80 -7.57 9.33
C GLN A 175 -11.76 -6.43 9.33
N GLN A 176 -10.92 -6.34 10.37
CA GLN A 176 -9.84 -5.33 10.43
C GLN A 176 -8.82 -5.55 9.31
N PHE A 177 -8.44 -6.80 9.07
CA PHE A 177 -7.58 -7.19 7.95
C PHE A 177 -8.20 -6.81 6.60
N ALA A 178 -9.49 -7.13 6.38
CA ALA A 178 -10.20 -6.73 5.16
C ALA A 178 -10.16 -5.21 4.93
N HIS A 179 -10.37 -4.43 6.00
CA HIS A 179 -10.27 -2.97 5.95
C HIS A 179 -8.85 -2.51 5.62
N ALA A 180 -7.83 -3.06 6.26
CA ALA A 180 -6.43 -2.70 6.05
C ALA A 180 -5.97 -3.00 4.61
N VAL A 181 -6.31 -4.18 4.08
CA VAL A 181 -6.02 -4.53 2.70
C VAL A 181 -6.75 -3.59 1.74
N ARG A 182 -8.06 -3.35 1.94
CA ARG A 182 -8.80 -2.40 1.11
C ARG A 182 -8.20 -0.99 1.12
N ALA A 183 -7.77 -0.53 2.29
CA ALA A 183 -7.10 0.76 2.44
C ALA A 183 -5.78 0.80 1.64
N HIS A 184 -4.97 -0.26 1.73
CA HIS A 184 -3.73 -0.40 0.94
C HIS A 184 -3.99 -0.34 -0.57
N TRP A 185 -4.95 -1.12 -1.09
CA TRP A 185 -5.33 -1.07 -2.52
C TRP A 185 -5.82 0.31 -2.95
N HIS A 186 -6.56 1.00 -2.08
CA HIS A 186 -7.01 2.36 -2.35
C HIS A 186 -5.87 3.37 -2.40
N VAL A 187 -4.71 3.13 -1.77
CA VAL A 187 -3.53 3.99 -1.92
C VAL A 187 -3.03 3.93 -3.36
N GLU A 188 -2.78 2.73 -3.87
CA GLU A 188 -2.27 2.53 -5.23
C GLU A 188 -3.24 3.09 -6.28
N ILE A 189 -4.53 2.83 -6.13
CA ILE A 189 -5.54 3.33 -7.06
C ILE A 189 -5.74 4.84 -6.92
N ARG A 190 -5.91 5.40 -5.71
CA ARG A 190 -6.28 6.82 -5.55
C ARG A 190 -5.09 7.78 -5.59
N LEU A 191 -3.87 7.32 -5.36
CA LEU A 191 -2.69 8.17 -5.51
C LEU A 191 -2.25 8.18 -6.97
N HIS A 192 -1.96 7.00 -7.55
CA HIS A 192 -1.45 6.92 -8.92
C HIS A 192 -2.49 7.42 -9.94
N TRP A 193 -3.76 7.00 -9.85
CA TRP A 193 -4.78 7.48 -10.80
C TRP A 193 -5.02 8.98 -10.70
N VAL A 194 -4.98 9.56 -9.49
CA VAL A 194 -5.13 11.02 -9.34
C VAL A 194 -3.91 11.74 -9.90
N MET A 195 -2.72 11.20 -9.70
CA MET A 195 -1.50 11.75 -10.29
C MET A 195 -1.56 11.69 -11.83
N ASP A 196 -1.99 10.57 -12.39
CA ASP A 196 -2.12 10.40 -13.84
C ASP A 196 -3.25 11.24 -14.42
N VAL A 197 -4.47 11.20 -13.87
CA VAL A 197 -5.65 11.81 -14.50
C VAL A 197 -5.86 13.28 -14.10
N VAL A 198 -5.58 13.63 -12.84
CA VAL A 198 -5.73 15.02 -12.39
C VAL A 198 -4.45 15.80 -12.68
N PHE A 199 -3.27 15.21 -12.44
CA PHE A 199 -2.00 15.88 -12.67
C PHE A 199 -1.34 15.63 -14.03
N HIS A 200 -1.88 14.70 -14.85
CA HIS A 200 -1.34 14.38 -16.18
C HIS A 200 0.13 13.98 -16.13
N ASP A 201 0.49 13.21 -15.09
CA ASP A 201 1.89 12.88 -14.82
C ASP A 201 2.49 11.94 -15.88
N ASP A 202 1.68 11.05 -16.44
CA ASP A 202 2.01 10.21 -17.59
C ASP A 202 2.44 11.01 -18.83
N LEU A 203 1.88 12.21 -19.03
CA LEU A 203 2.19 13.09 -20.15
C LEU A 203 3.46 13.94 -19.91
N MET A 204 4.05 13.89 -18.71
CA MET A 204 5.12 14.81 -18.33
C MET A 204 6.48 14.37 -18.89
N ARG A 205 7.18 15.36 -19.45
CA ARG A 205 8.45 15.16 -20.17
C ARG A 205 9.68 15.58 -19.37
N LEU A 206 9.50 16.00 -18.12
CA LEU A 206 10.59 16.31 -17.19
C LEU A 206 11.36 15.02 -16.89
N ARG A 207 12.61 14.93 -17.38
CA ARG A 207 13.49 13.76 -17.20
C ARG A 207 14.93 14.10 -16.80
N THR A 208 15.21 15.36 -16.46
CA THR A 208 16.57 15.84 -16.16
C THR A 208 16.80 15.98 -14.67
N GLN A 209 17.88 15.35 -14.18
CA GLN A 209 18.40 15.50 -12.81
C GLN A 209 17.29 15.32 -11.75
N ASN A 210 17.23 16.17 -10.74
CA ASN A 210 16.23 16.14 -9.67
C ASN A 210 14.84 16.66 -10.10
N GLY A 211 14.67 17.07 -11.36
CA GLY A 211 13.42 17.63 -11.89
C GLY A 211 12.18 16.75 -11.67
N PRO A 212 12.22 15.44 -11.99
CA PRO A 212 11.06 14.56 -11.78
C PRO A 212 10.73 14.39 -10.29
N ALA A 213 11.75 14.20 -9.43
CA ALA A 213 11.55 14.04 -7.99
C ALA A 213 10.99 15.31 -7.32
N ASN A 214 11.54 16.48 -7.67
CA ASN A 214 11.05 17.77 -7.19
C ASN A 214 9.60 18.01 -7.61
N MET A 215 9.26 17.70 -8.87
CA MET A 215 7.91 17.86 -9.38
C MET A 215 6.92 16.92 -8.68
N ALA A 216 7.31 15.67 -8.41
CA ALA A 216 6.49 14.76 -7.61
C ALA A 216 6.21 15.34 -6.21
N THR A 217 7.21 15.94 -5.56
CA THR A 217 7.05 16.61 -4.24
C THR A 217 6.04 17.74 -4.30
N VAL A 218 6.19 18.65 -5.26
CA VAL A 218 5.27 19.77 -5.44
C VAL A 218 3.85 19.26 -5.65
N ARG A 219 3.65 18.24 -6.49
CA ARG A 219 2.32 17.69 -6.74
C ARG A 219 1.71 16.98 -5.55
N HIS A 220 2.50 16.27 -4.75
CA HIS A 220 2.02 15.67 -3.52
C HIS A 220 1.57 16.72 -2.51
N ILE A 221 2.34 17.82 -2.37
CA ILE A 221 1.94 18.98 -1.56
C ILE A 221 0.63 19.57 -2.09
N SER A 222 0.55 19.83 -3.41
CA SER A 222 -0.66 20.34 -4.04
C SER A 222 -1.86 19.40 -3.85
N LEU A 223 -1.66 18.08 -3.95
CA LEU A 223 -2.72 17.10 -3.77
C LEU A 223 -3.21 17.07 -2.31
N ASN A 224 -2.30 17.13 -1.34
CA ASN A 224 -2.65 17.23 0.07
C ASN A 224 -3.49 18.49 0.32
N LEU A 225 -3.11 19.64 -0.25
CA LEU A 225 -3.85 20.90 -0.18
C LEU A 225 -5.24 20.80 -0.85
N ILE A 226 -5.35 20.21 -2.04
CA ILE A 226 -6.64 20.04 -2.74
C ILE A 226 -7.60 19.15 -1.92
N ARG A 227 -7.05 18.18 -1.18
CA ARG A 227 -7.83 17.23 -0.38
C ARG A 227 -8.25 17.78 0.99
N SER A 228 -7.52 18.74 1.55
CA SER A 228 -7.93 19.40 2.80
C SER A 228 -9.16 20.30 2.61
N ILE A 229 -9.42 20.75 1.38
CA ILE A 229 -10.61 21.55 1.06
C ILE A 229 -11.89 20.72 1.24
N ASN A 230 -12.78 21.18 2.10
CA ASN A 230 -14.02 20.51 2.44
C ASN A 230 -15.22 21.11 1.69
N ASP A 231 -15.27 20.90 0.37
CA ASP A 231 -16.41 21.29 -0.48
C ASP A 231 -16.96 20.10 -1.29
N LYS A 232 -17.95 20.33 -2.16
CA LYS A 232 -18.53 19.29 -3.03
C LYS A 232 -17.87 19.20 -4.42
N ALA A 233 -16.90 20.05 -4.73
CA ALA A 233 -16.28 20.11 -6.04
C ALA A 233 -15.35 18.90 -6.27
N SER A 234 -15.22 18.48 -7.54
CA SER A 234 -14.27 17.43 -7.90
C SER A 234 -12.82 17.90 -7.76
N LEU A 235 -11.88 16.98 -7.55
CA LEU A 235 -10.44 17.29 -7.45
C LEU A 235 -9.92 18.11 -8.64
N LYS A 236 -10.44 17.84 -9.85
CA LYS A 236 -10.08 18.57 -11.07
C LYS A 236 -10.57 20.03 -11.05
N VAL A 237 -11.79 20.24 -10.55
CA VAL A 237 -12.36 21.60 -10.41
C VAL A 237 -11.58 22.37 -9.35
N ARG A 238 -11.40 21.80 -8.15
CA ARG A 238 -10.60 22.42 -7.09
C ARG A 238 -9.20 22.83 -7.56
N ARG A 239 -8.48 21.92 -8.24
CA ARG A 239 -7.15 22.23 -8.79
C ARG A 239 -7.16 23.43 -9.74
N LYS A 240 -8.18 23.52 -10.60
CA LYS A 240 -8.30 24.64 -11.55
C LYS A 240 -8.65 25.94 -10.81
N THR A 241 -9.61 25.88 -9.89
CA THR A 241 -10.01 27.04 -9.08
C THR A 241 -8.86 27.59 -8.26
N LEU A 242 -8.06 26.73 -7.61
CA LEU A 242 -6.84 27.14 -6.90
C LEU A 242 -5.81 27.87 -7.79
N GLY A 243 -5.84 27.65 -9.11
CA GLY A 243 -4.95 28.34 -10.05
C GLY A 243 -5.57 29.59 -10.68
N TRP A 244 -6.85 29.88 -10.40
CA TRP A 244 -7.62 30.96 -11.04
C TRP A 244 -8.23 31.95 -10.04
N ASP A 245 -8.30 31.59 -8.76
CA ASP A 245 -8.94 32.35 -7.69
C ASP A 245 -7.99 32.40 -6.49
N ASP A 246 -7.41 33.57 -6.26
CA ASP A 246 -6.42 33.80 -5.21
C ASP A 246 -7.04 33.72 -3.80
N ASP A 247 -8.30 34.13 -3.63
CA ASP A 247 -9.01 34.05 -2.34
C ASP A 247 -9.28 32.59 -1.96
N TYR A 248 -9.68 31.77 -2.95
CA TYR A 248 -9.85 30.33 -2.77
C TYR A 248 -8.53 29.63 -2.45
N LEU A 249 -7.42 30.05 -3.07
CA LEU A 249 -6.08 29.55 -2.77
C LEU A 249 -5.61 29.93 -1.36
N GLU A 250 -5.77 31.19 -0.96
CA GLU A 250 -5.39 31.68 0.36
C GLU A 250 -6.18 30.95 1.46
N THR A 251 -7.48 30.75 1.25
CA THR A 251 -8.34 29.97 2.17
C THR A 251 -7.84 28.54 2.32
N ALA A 252 -7.48 27.88 1.21
CA ALA A 252 -6.99 26.51 1.25
C ALA A 252 -5.65 26.39 2.02
N ILE A 253 -4.73 27.34 1.81
CA ILE A 253 -3.42 27.34 2.46
C ILE A 253 -3.57 27.61 3.96
N THR A 254 -4.37 28.61 4.34
CA THR A 254 -4.56 29.00 5.75
C THR A 254 -5.38 27.98 6.55
N ALA A 255 -6.33 27.30 5.92
CA ALA A 255 -7.10 26.21 6.55
C ALA A 255 -6.25 24.97 6.85
N ALA A 256 -5.13 24.75 6.12
CA ALA A 256 -4.23 23.62 6.37
C ALA A 256 -3.34 23.79 7.61
N HIS A 257 -3.33 24.97 8.23
CA HIS A 257 -2.53 25.32 9.42
C HIS A 257 -3.34 25.33 10.75
N LYS A 258 -4.62 24.95 10.72
CA LYS A 258 -5.45 24.75 11.92
C LYS A 258 -5.63 23.26 12.20
#